data_AF-A0AAV2I451-F1
#
_entry.id   AF-A0AAV2I451-F1
#
_cell.length_a   1.000
_cell.length_b   1.000
_cell.length_c   1.000
_cell.angle_alpha   90.00
_cell.angle_beta   90.00
_cell.angle_gamma   90.00
#
_symmetry.space_group_name_H-M   'P 1'
#
loop_
_entity.id
_entity.type
_entity.pdbx_description
1 polymer ?
#
loop_
_entity_poly.entity_id
_entity_poly.type
_entity_poly.pdbx_seq_one_letter_code
_entity_poly.pdbx_strand_id
1 'polypeptide(L)'
;MTSLTEEWDFECPPNKPIKNIIADYYSNYRDRVWNISCSETEIDVNFTHCEWSIYVNEFKHLLIYQCPNDGVLTGTKRFSSKIFDRRYQFLCCYPLSYVTHECRHTKFINEHSVLLSYRFPDNRVLRGVISRLVYSDYKPDRLWSLNICKL
;
A
#
# COMPACT_ATOMS: atom_id res chain seq x y z
N MET A 1 -13.87 -0.69 4.90
CA MET A 1 -13.33 0.58 5.42
C MET A 1 -12.61 0.30 6.72
N THR A 2 -11.41 0.85 6.92
CA THR A 2 -10.55 0.54 8.07
C THR A 2 -10.78 1.45 9.28
N SER A 3 -10.33 1.02 10.47
CA SER A 3 -10.40 1.82 11.70
C SER A 3 -9.42 3.00 11.71
N LEU A 4 -9.80 4.13 12.33
CA LEU A 4 -8.95 5.32 12.52
C LEU A 4 -8.11 5.28 13.81
N THR A 5 -8.54 4.53 14.81
CA THR A 5 -7.92 4.51 16.15
C THR A 5 -7.21 3.20 16.44
N GLU A 6 -7.66 2.11 15.83
CA GLU A 6 -7.15 0.77 16.08
C GLU A 6 -6.20 0.32 14.96
N GLU A 7 -5.49 -0.75 15.28
CA GLU A 7 -4.76 -1.54 14.31
C GLU A 7 -5.73 -2.23 13.37
N TRP A 8 -5.28 -2.46 12.15
CA TRP A 8 -6.04 -3.25 11.19
C TRP A 8 -5.11 -3.90 10.19
N ASP A 9 -5.58 -5.01 9.64
CA ASP A 9 -4.95 -5.69 8.54
C ASP A 9 -5.92 -5.83 7.37
N PHE A 10 -5.33 -5.98 6.20
CA PHE A 10 -6.04 -6.24 4.95
C PHE A 10 -5.21 -7.22 4.14
N GLU A 11 -5.88 -8.24 3.61
CA GLU A 11 -5.31 -9.23 2.73
C GLU A 11 -6.27 -9.46 1.57
N CYS A 12 -5.72 -9.48 0.36
CA CYS A 12 -6.47 -9.88 -0.82
C CYS A 12 -6.76 -11.38 -0.81
N PRO A 13 -7.88 -11.82 -1.41
CA PRO A 13 -8.09 -13.23 -1.69
C PRO A 13 -6.94 -13.84 -2.51
N PRO A 14 -6.74 -15.17 -2.47
CA PRO A 14 -5.72 -15.84 -3.26
C PRO A 14 -5.78 -15.45 -4.73
N ASN A 15 -4.60 -15.29 -5.35
CA ASN A 15 -4.43 -14.96 -6.78
C ASN A 15 -5.04 -13.60 -7.22
N LYS A 16 -5.47 -12.75 -6.29
CA LYS A 16 -6.02 -11.42 -6.62
C LYS A 16 -5.09 -10.33 -6.11
N PRO A 17 -4.33 -9.64 -6.97
CA PRO A 17 -3.55 -8.49 -6.53
C PRO A 17 -4.45 -7.29 -6.16
N ILE A 18 -3.87 -6.34 -5.42
CA ILE A 18 -4.52 -5.04 -5.15
C ILE A 18 -4.73 -4.30 -6.48
N LYS A 19 -5.95 -3.81 -6.70
CA LYS A 19 -6.36 -3.14 -7.94
C LYS A 19 -6.98 -1.76 -7.76
N ASN A 20 -7.41 -1.43 -6.54
CA ASN A 20 -7.88 -0.09 -6.22
C ASN A 20 -7.51 0.28 -4.79
N ILE A 21 -7.10 1.53 -4.60
CA ILE A 21 -6.82 2.10 -3.28
C ILE A 21 -7.53 3.44 -3.20
N ILE A 22 -8.42 3.56 -2.23
CA ILE A 22 -9.05 4.82 -1.84
C ILE A 22 -8.69 5.07 -0.38
N ALA A 23 -8.26 6.28 -0.05
CA ALA A 23 -7.99 6.65 1.33
C ALA A 23 -8.44 8.09 1.61
N ASP A 24 -9.48 8.23 2.43
CA ASP A 24 -10.06 9.52 2.80
C ASP A 24 -9.46 10.01 4.12
N TYR A 25 -9.15 11.30 4.20
CA TYR A 25 -8.45 11.89 5.32
C TYR A 25 -9.41 12.51 6.34
N TYR A 26 -9.26 12.13 7.61
CA TYR A 26 -10.08 12.61 8.70
C TYR A 26 -9.27 13.52 9.62
N SER A 27 -9.49 14.83 9.51
CA SER A 27 -8.69 15.84 10.22
C SER A 27 -8.71 15.72 11.74
N ASN A 28 -9.80 15.21 12.33
CA ASN A 28 -9.93 15.01 13.78
C ASN A 28 -8.98 13.92 14.30
N TYR A 29 -8.67 12.94 13.45
CA TYR A 29 -7.79 11.82 13.76
C TYR A 29 -6.38 11.98 13.18
N ARG A 30 -6.22 12.92 12.22
CA ARG A 30 -4.97 13.16 11.49
C ARG A 30 -4.47 11.87 10.81
N ASP A 31 -5.43 11.15 10.23
CA ASP A 31 -5.22 9.81 9.67
C ASP A 31 -6.24 9.54 8.58
N ARG A 32 -6.03 8.45 7.83
CA ARG A 32 -6.85 8.07 6.69
C ARG A 32 -7.64 6.78 6.96
N VAL A 33 -8.89 6.75 6.51
CA VAL A 33 -9.67 5.51 6.37
C VAL A 33 -9.36 4.92 5.00
N TRP A 34 -8.92 3.67 4.98
CA TRP A 34 -8.54 2.97 3.78
C TRP A 34 -9.68 2.08 3.28
N ASN A 35 -9.83 2.07 1.96
CA ASN A 35 -10.67 1.15 1.22
C ASN A 35 -9.82 0.59 0.08
N ILE A 36 -9.38 -0.65 0.26
CA ILE A 36 -8.51 -1.36 -0.68
C ILE A 36 -9.36 -2.48 -1.28
N SER A 37 -9.30 -2.64 -2.60
CA SER A 37 -9.95 -3.76 -3.26
C SER A 37 -9.01 -4.47 -4.22
N CYS A 38 -9.33 -5.75 -4.42
CA CYS A 38 -8.53 -6.69 -5.19
C CYS A 38 -9.36 -7.18 -6.37
N SER A 39 -8.70 -7.44 -7.48
CA SER A 39 -9.34 -8.01 -8.67
C SER A 39 -8.30 -8.81 -9.44
N GLU A 40 -8.79 -9.68 -10.31
CA GLU A 40 -7.97 -10.42 -11.27
C GLU A 40 -7.22 -9.44 -12.19
N THR A 41 -6.08 -9.90 -12.69
CA THR A 41 -5.32 -9.29 -13.78
C THR A 41 -5.79 -9.86 -15.12
N GLU A 42 -5.39 -9.25 -16.24
CA GLU A 42 -5.65 -9.83 -17.58
C GLU A 42 -5.01 -11.21 -17.76
N ILE A 43 -3.93 -11.46 -17.02
CA ILE A 43 -3.26 -12.75 -16.94
C ILE A 43 -3.74 -13.52 -15.71
N ASP A 44 -3.86 -14.83 -15.83
CA ASP A 44 -4.11 -15.72 -14.69
C ASP A 44 -2.78 -15.93 -13.93
N VAL A 45 -2.67 -15.31 -12.76
CA VAL A 45 -1.47 -15.38 -11.90
C VAL A 45 -1.72 -16.32 -10.74
N ASN A 46 -0.82 -17.30 -10.58
CA ASN A 46 -0.79 -18.16 -9.41
C ASN A 46 0.27 -17.64 -8.43
N PHE A 47 -0.18 -17.19 -7.26
CA PHE A 47 0.67 -16.88 -6.13
C PHE A 47 0.80 -18.10 -5.23
N THR A 48 2.03 -18.55 -5.01
CA THR A 48 2.29 -19.79 -4.27
C THR A 48 2.62 -19.54 -2.80
N HIS A 49 3.58 -18.65 -2.58
CA HIS A 49 4.09 -18.30 -1.26
C HIS A 49 3.77 -16.84 -0.97
N CYS A 50 3.32 -16.57 0.26
CA CYS A 50 3.07 -15.22 0.74
C CYS A 50 3.69 -15.04 2.13
N GLU A 51 4.37 -13.93 2.33
CA GLU A 51 5.02 -13.61 3.60
C GLU A 51 4.83 -12.14 3.99
N TRP A 52 4.61 -11.93 5.29
CA TRP A 52 4.54 -10.60 5.86
C TRP A 52 5.95 -10.06 6.08
N SER A 53 6.18 -8.82 5.65
CA SER A 53 7.38 -8.09 5.99
C SER A 53 7.46 -7.83 7.50
N ILE A 54 8.65 -7.50 7.99
CA ILE A 54 8.78 -6.77 9.26
C ILE A 54 8.16 -5.36 9.16
N TYR A 55 8.13 -4.59 10.25
CA TYR A 55 7.79 -3.18 10.16
C TYR A 55 8.77 -2.47 9.22
N VAL A 56 8.23 -1.84 8.17
CA VAL A 56 9.04 -1.25 7.10
C VAL A 56 9.39 0.21 7.35
N ASN A 57 8.85 0.79 8.42
CA ASN A 57 9.14 2.15 8.83
C ASN A 57 8.97 2.33 10.34
N GLU A 58 9.70 3.30 10.88
CA GLU A 58 9.44 3.89 12.19
C GLU A 58 8.47 5.08 12.08
N PHE A 59 7.90 5.51 13.21
CA PHE A 59 7.04 6.69 13.27
C PHE A 59 7.78 7.94 12.81
N LYS A 60 7.11 8.77 12.02
CA LYS A 60 7.57 10.01 11.37
C LYS A 60 8.69 9.84 10.35
N HIS A 61 9.18 8.63 10.16
CA HIS A 61 10.23 8.33 9.20
C HIS A 61 9.65 8.02 7.82
N LEU A 62 10.53 8.15 6.83
CA LEU A 62 10.28 7.74 5.46
C LEU A 62 10.02 6.23 5.43
N LEU A 63 9.02 5.85 4.63
CA LEU A 63 8.72 4.48 4.29
C LEU A 63 9.15 4.28 2.84
N ILE A 64 10.11 3.38 2.60
CA ILE A 64 10.45 2.90 1.26
C ILE A 64 10.44 1.38 1.36
N TYR A 65 9.54 0.73 0.64
CA TYR A 65 9.45 -0.71 0.66
C TYR A 65 9.14 -1.27 -0.73
N GLN A 66 9.81 -2.38 -1.05
CA GLN A 66 9.55 -3.16 -2.25
C GLN A 66 9.61 -4.63 -1.86
N CYS A 67 8.67 -5.44 -2.34
CA CYS A 67 8.76 -6.88 -2.17
C CYS A 67 10.04 -7.42 -2.81
N PRO A 68 10.76 -8.33 -2.13
CA PRO A 68 11.92 -9.00 -2.70
C PRO A 68 11.49 -9.99 -3.80
N ASN A 69 12.44 -10.61 -4.50
CA ASN A 69 12.23 -11.76 -5.41
C ASN A 69 11.01 -11.67 -6.34
N ASP A 70 10.82 -10.51 -6.99
CA ASP A 70 9.69 -10.25 -7.90
C ASP A 70 8.28 -10.41 -7.28
N GLY A 71 8.21 -10.35 -5.96
CA GLY A 71 6.96 -10.40 -5.21
C GLY A 71 6.07 -9.19 -5.45
N VAL A 72 4.78 -9.38 -5.20
CA VAL A 72 3.71 -8.40 -5.38
C VAL A 72 3.06 -8.14 -4.02
N LEU A 73 2.76 -6.88 -3.72
CA LEU A 73 1.96 -6.52 -2.55
C LEU A 73 0.51 -6.94 -2.74
N THR A 74 0.04 -7.79 -1.84
CA THR A 74 -1.36 -8.29 -1.80
C THR A 74 -2.05 -7.98 -0.47
N GLY A 75 -1.34 -7.36 0.47
CA GLY A 75 -1.89 -7.03 1.77
C GLY A 75 -1.06 -5.98 2.50
N THR A 76 -1.68 -5.40 3.52
CA THR A 76 -1.06 -4.40 4.40
C THR A 76 -1.57 -4.57 5.82
N LYS A 77 -0.66 -4.43 6.77
CA LYS A 77 -0.92 -4.36 8.21
C LYS A 77 -0.54 -2.98 8.67
N ARG A 78 -1.43 -2.35 9.41
CA ARG A 78 -1.22 -1.01 9.95
C ARG A 78 -1.23 -1.07 11.47
N PHE A 79 -0.12 -0.66 12.05
CA PHE A 79 0.01 -0.52 13.49
C PHE A 79 -0.23 0.92 13.94
N SER A 80 -1.11 1.09 14.92
CA SER A 80 -1.58 2.35 15.47
C SER A 80 -0.81 2.68 16.75
N SER A 81 -0.36 3.93 16.92
CA SER A 81 0.15 4.40 18.21
C SER A 81 -0.53 5.70 18.65
N LYS A 82 -0.19 6.18 19.86
CA LYS A 82 -0.60 7.51 20.34
C LYS A 82 0.05 8.66 19.56
N ILE A 83 1.08 8.38 18.78
CA ILE A 83 1.69 9.32 17.83
C ILE A 83 0.76 9.33 16.61
N PHE A 84 0.35 10.50 16.13
CA PHE A 84 -0.54 10.71 14.96
C PHE A 84 0.09 10.26 13.63
N ASP A 85 0.72 9.10 13.62
CA ASP A 85 1.39 8.45 12.52
C ASP A 85 1.41 6.94 12.75
N ARG A 86 1.64 6.17 11.69
CA ARG A 86 1.46 4.72 11.65
C ARG A 86 2.73 4.01 11.19
N ARG A 87 2.91 2.77 11.65
CA ARG A 87 3.89 1.83 11.09
C ARG A 87 3.17 0.81 10.22
N TYR A 88 3.86 0.37 9.18
CA TYR A 88 3.29 -0.52 8.18
C TYR A 88 4.09 -1.82 8.08
N GLN A 89 3.38 -2.92 7.82
CA GLN A 89 3.94 -4.15 7.26
C GLN A 89 3.15 -4.46 6.00
N PHE A 90 3.78 -5.15 5.06
CA PHE A 90 3.15 -5.51 3.79
C PHE A 90 3.24 -7.01 3.57
N LEU A 91 2.20 -7.58 2.98
CA LEU A 91 2.17 -8.97 2.54
C LEU A 91 2.69 -9.03 1.11
N CYS A 92 3.78 -9.77 0.92
CA CYS A 92 4.36 -10.05 -0.39
C CYS A 92 3.98 -11.46 -0.81
N CYS A 93 3.35 -11.60 -1.98
CA CYS A 93 3.06 -12.88 -2.60
C CYS A 93 3.89 -13.06 -3.89
N TYR A 94 4.32 -14.29 -4.15
CA TYR A 94 5.28 -14.58 -5.22
C TYR A 94 4.62 -15.29 -6.41
N PRO A 95 4.65 -14.70 -7.61
CA PRO A 95 4.11 -15.33 -8.80
C PRO A 95 4.98 -16.53 -9.22
N LEU A 96 4.36 -17.68 -9.51
CA LEU A 96 5.10 -18.91 -9.84
C LEU A 96 5.78 -18.88 -11.22
N SER A 97 5.11 -18.29 -12.22
CA SER A 97 5.50 -18.38 -13.64
C SER A 97 5.75 -17.01 -14.28
N TYR A 98 5.77 -15.94 -13.48
CA TYR A 98 5.88 -14.56 -13.96
C TYR A 98 6.96 -13.81 -13.18
N VAL A 99 7.52 -12.77 -13.79
CA VAL A 99 8.51 -11.90 -13.15
C VAL A 99 8.11 -10.45 -13.32
N THR A 100 8.20 -9.68 -12.24
CA THR A 100 7.85 -8.27 -12.30
C THR A 100 8.83 -7.50 -13.19
N HIS A 101 8.32 -6.87 -14.24
CA HIS A 101 9.12 -6.13 -15.22
C HIS A 101 8.43 -4.81 -15.61
N GLU A 102 9.13 -3.96 -16.38
CA GLU A 102 8.65 -2.62 -16.75
C GLU A 102 8.11 -1.81 -15.55
N CYS A 103 8.84 -1.89 -14.44
CA CYS A 103 8.50 -1.21 -13.20
C CYS A 103 8.68 0.30 -13.33
N ARG A 104 7.76 1.05 -12.73
CA ARG A 104 7.88 2.51 -12.61
C ARG A 104 7.27 3.01 -11.32
N HIS A 105 7.88 4.07 -10.78
CA HIS A 105 7.27 4.83 -9.70
C HIS A 105 6.22 5.80 -10.25
N THR A 106 5.09 5.89 -9.57
CA THR A 106 4.13 6.98 -9.79
C THR A 106 4.69 8.27 -9.18
N LYS A 107 4.12 9.42 -9.59
CA LYS A 107 4.16 10.61 -8.73
C LYS A 107 3.45 10.32 -7.40
N PHE A 108 3.54 11.23 -6.43
CA PHE A 108 2.69 11.12 -5.25
C PHE A 108 1.22 11.14 -5.69
N ILE A 109 0.46 10.12 -5.29
CA ILE A 109 -0.93 9.88 -5.71
C ILE A 109 -1.96 10.59 -4.83
N ASN A 110 -1.49 11.38 -3.87
CA ASN A 110 -2.29 12.25 -3.04
C ASN A 110 -1.52 13.49 -2.63
N GLU A 111 -2.28 14.50 -2.23
CA GLU A 111 -1.80 15.70 -1.54
C GLU A 111 -2.22 15.65 -0.06
N HIS A 112 -1.71 16.61 0.73
CA HIS A 112 -2.01 16.69 2.17
C HIS A 112 -3.52 16.92 2.39
N SER A 113 -4.14 16.09 3.22
CA SER A 113 -5.58 16.13 3.54
C SER A 113 -6.53 15.97 2.35
N VAL A 114 -6.02 15.65 1.16
CA VAL A 114 -6.84 15.41 -0.04
C VAL A 114 -7.06 13.91 -0.22
N LEU A 115 -8.21 13.53 -0.77
CA LEU A 115 -8.55 12.15 -1.12
C LEU A 115 -7.42 11.50 -1.92
N LEU A 116 -6.96 10.34 -1.46
CA LEU A 116 -6.13 9.44 -2.24
C LEU A 116 -7.07 8.51 -3.01
N SER A 117 -6.95 8.47 -4.33
CA SER A 117 -7.68 7.52 -5.17
C SER A 117 -6.78 7.05 -6.30
N TYR A 118 -6.53 5.74 -6.35
CA TYR A 118 -5.69 5.15 -7.36
C TYR A 118 -6.24 3.80 -7.82
N ARG A 119 -6.62 3.74 -9.10
CA ARG A 119 -6.98 2.51 -9.80
C ARG A 119 -5.79 2.04 -10.63
N PHE A 120 -5.39 0.80 -10.43
CA PHE A 120 -4.27 0.20 -11.15
C PHE A 120 -4.71 -0.16 -12.58
N PRO A 121 -3.85 0.04 -13.59
CA PRO A 121 -4.08 -0.53 -14.92
C PRO A 121 -4.23 -2.06 -14.85
N ASP A 122 -5.00 -2.62 -15.78
CA ASP A 122 -5.35 -4.05 -15.76
C ASP A 122 -4.13 -4.96 -15.88
N ASN A 123 -3.13 -4.55 -16.67
CA ASN A 123 -1.85 -5.24 -16.85
C ASN A 123 -0.75 -4.85 -15.83
N ARG A 124 -1.09 -4.16 -14.73
CA ARG A 124 -0.11 -3.77 -13.71
C ARG A 124 -0.48 -4.23 -12.30
N VAL A 125 0.56 -4.45 -11.50
CA VAL A 125 0.49 -4.87 -10.10
C VAL A 125 1.34 -3.97 -9.21
N LEU A 126 1.03 -3.94 -7.92
CA LEU A 126 1.78 -3.18 -6.91
C LEU A 126 2.99 -3.99 -6.42
N ARG A 127 4.21 -3.49 -6.65
CA ARG A 127 5.45 -4.15 -6.19
C ARG A 127 6.05 -3.48 -4.96
N GLY A 128 5.78 -2.19 -4.77
CA GLY A 128 6.34 -1.42 -3.67
C GLY A 128 5.65 -0.09 -3.45
N VAL A 129 5.99 0.57 -2.35
CA VAL A 129 5.44 1.85 -1.95
C VAL A 129 6.52 2.76 -1.37
N ILE A 130 6.36 4.06 -1.59
CA ILE A 130 7.13 5.11 -0.94
C ILE A 130 6.12 6.00 -0.21
N SER A 131 6.36 6.29 1.05
CA SER A 131 5.56 7.24 1.80
C SER A 131 6.40 8.16 2.67
N ARG A 132 6.07 9.45 2.65
CA ARG A 132 6.70 10.48 3.48
C ARG A 132 5.65 11.23 4.28
N LEU A 133 6.01 11.57 5.51
CA LEU A 133 5.18 12.42 6.37
C LEU A 133 5.34 13.89 5.96
N VAL A 134 4.23 14.61 5.88
CA VAL A 134 4.16 16.04 5.61
C VAL A 134 3.26 16.73 6.64
N TYR A 135 3.46 18.03 6.80
CA TYR A 135 2.70 18.84 7.76
C TYR A 135 2.08 20.03 7.07
N SER A 136 0.81 20.30 7.37
CA SER A 136 0.12 21.56 7.08
C SER A 136 -0.68 21.94 8.32
N ASP A 137 -0.55 23.19 8.78
CA ASP A 137 -1.19 23.70 10.01
C ASP A 137 -1.04 22.75 11.22
N TYR A 138 0.17 22.23 11.43
CA TYR A 138 0.50 21.25 12.50
C TYR A 138 -0.23 19.90 12.43
N LYS A 139 -0.95 19.61 11.34
CA LYS A 139 -1.60 18.32 11.11
C LYS A 139 -0.69 17.44 10.22
N PRO A 140 -0.23 16.27 10.70
CA PRO A 140 0.51 15.32 9.89
C PRO A 140 -0.41 14.59 8.90
N ASP A 141 0.13 14.28 7.73
CA ASP A 141 -0.46 13.34 6.77
C ASP A 141 0.67 12.65 5.98
N ARG A 142 0.41 11.44 5.49
CA ARG A 142 1.35 10.70 4.65
C ARG A 142 0.99 10.87 3.18
N LEU A 143 1.97 11.28 2.38
CA LEU A 143 1.87 11.19 0.91
C LEU A 143 2.38 9.83 0.46
N TRP A 144 1.77 9.28 -0.59
CA TRP A 144 2.06 7.95 -1.10
C TRP A 144 2.47 7.99 -2.58
N SER A 145 3.49 7.22 -2.94
CA SER A 145 3.92 6.93 -4.31
C SER A 145 4.04 5.41 -4.44
N LEU A 146 3.67 4.87 -5.60
CA LEU A 146 3.56 3.44 -5.83
C LEU A 146 4.63 3.00 -6.82
N ASN A 147 5.29 1.86 -6.57
CA ASN A 147 6.07 1.15 -7.57
C ASN A 147 5.15 0.11 -8.24
N ILE A 148 4.82 0.34 -9.51
CA ILE A 148 3.91 -0.52 -10.27
C ILE A 148 4.65 -1.20 -11.42
N CYS A 149 4.42 -2.49 -11.60
CA CYS A 149 5.10 -3.31 -12.60
C CYS A 149 4.08 -4.08 -13.44
N LYS A 150 4.51 -4.54 -14.62
CA LYS A 150 3.86 -5.67 -15.30
C LYS A 150 4.31 -6.97 -14.64
N LEU A 151 3.55 -8.04 -14.86
CA LEU A 151 3.90 -9.43 -14.53
C LEU A 151 4.28 -10.17 -15.81
#